data_AF-A0A7C9DRD9-F1
#
_entry.id   AF-A0A7C9DRD9-F1
#
_cell.length_a   1.000
_cell.length_b   1.000
_cell.length_c   1.000
_cell.angle_alpha   90.00
_cell.angle_beta   90.00
_cell.angle_gamma   90.00
#
_symmetry.space_group_name_H-M   'P 1'
#
loop_
_entity.id
_entity.type
_entity.pdbx_description
1 polymer ?
#
loop_
_entity_poly.entity_id
_entity_poly.type
_entity_poly.pdbx_seq_one_letter_code
_entity_poly.pdbx_strand_id
1 'polypeptide(L)'
;DPLASHVLSVTYVKGGTAFNIIPSHVEFGGTLRSLTTEGLQWLRRRFKEVVELEAALHKCQAIVDFDEENHPPYPATINDDTLYHHVKTVGRILLGAQNVHQDQTVMAGEDFAFYQEKIPGMMIGVGIRNEEIGAVYSPHSA
;
A
#
# COMPACT_ATOMS: atom_id res chain seq x y z
N ASP A 1 -2.72 -18.10 -2.09
CA ASP A 1 -2.53 -18.10 -0.64
C ASP A 1 -3.68 -17.31 -0.01
N PRO A 2 -4.58 -17.95 0.76
CA PRO A 2 -5.69 -17.25 1.42
C PRO A 2 -5.24 -16.29 2.53
N LEU A 3 -3.97 -16.35 2.97
CA LEU A 3 -3.39 -15.41 3.94
C LEU A 3 -2.73 -14.20 3.27
N ALA A 4 -2.59 -14.20 1.94
CA ALA A 4 -2.07 -13.05 1.22
C ALA A 4 -3.04 -11.87 1.38
N SER A 5 -2.59 -10.83 2.07
CA SER A 5 -3.41 -9.67 2.39
C SER A 5 -3.50 -8.73 1.20
N HIS A 6 -4.73 -8.53 0.75
CA HIS A 6 -5.10 -7.75 -0.44
C HIS A 6 -6.22 -6.79 -0.04
N VAL A 7 -6.04 -5.49 -0.29
CA VAL A 7 -7.01 -4.47 0.11
C VAL A 7 -7.41 -3.65 -1.11
N LEU A 8 -8.70 -3.63 -1.41
CA LEU A 8 -9.34 -2.64 -2.28
C LEU A 8 -10.12 -1.70 -1.36
N SER A 9 -9.90 -0.40 -1.51
CA SER A 9 -10.69 0.63 -0.85
C SER A 9 -11.31 1.53 -1.90
N VAL A 10 -12.64 1.62 -1.94
CA VAL A 10 -13.35 2.63 -2.73
C VAL A 10 -13.52 3.86 -1.84
N THR A 11 -12.82 4.94 -2.16
CA THR A 11 -12.77 6.15 -1.35
C THR A 11 -13.63 7.28 -1.90
N TYR A 12 -14.11 7.17 -3.15
CA TYR A 12 -15.14 8.06 -3.68
C TYR A 12 -16.03 7.35 -4.69
N VAL A 13 -17.27 7.84 -4.78
CA VAL A 13 -18.26 7.48 -5.80
C VAL A 13 -19.01 8.76 -6.19
N LYS A 14 -19.15 9.03 -7.49
CA LYS A 14 -19.88 10.16 -8.06
C LYS A 14 -20.81 9.66 -9.14
N GLY A 15 -22.09 10.04 -9.08
CA GLY A 15 -23.07 9.64 -10.09
C GLY A 15 -24.36 10.44 -9.96
N GLY A 16 -24.94 10.79 -11.12
CA GLY A 16 -26.17 11.57 -11.20
C GLY A 16 -25.98 13.06 -10.93
N THR A 17 -26.93 13.85 -11.40
CA THR A 17 -26.92 15.32 -11.30
C THR A 17 -28.22 15.88 -10.74
N ALA A 18 -29.32 15.12 -10.79
CA ALA A 18 -30.62 15.49 -10.27
C ALA A 18 -31.40 14.25 -9.82
N PHE A 19 -32.33 14.41 -8.89
CA PHE A 19 -33.10 13.31 -8.31
C PHE A 19 -34.06 12.61 -9.30
N ASN A 20 -34.39 13.27 -10.42
CA ASN A 20 -35.35 12.81 -11.42
C ASN A 20 -34.72 12.51 -12.79
N ILE A 21 -33.39 12.54 -12.90
CA ILE A 21 -32.67 12.25 -14.15
C ILE A 21 -31.88 10.96 -13.94
N ILE A 22 -32.09 9.99 -14.83
CA ILE A 22 -31.31 8.75 -14.84
C ILE A 22 -29.85 9.10 -15.22
N PRO A 23 -28.85 8.77 -14.39
CA PRO A 23 -27.46 9.06 -14.70
C PRO A 23 -26.98 8.33 -15.97
N SER A 24 -26.21 9.01 -16.82
CA SER A 24 -25.57 8.39 -17.99
C SER A 24 -24.26 7.68 -17.67
N HIS A 25 -23.63 8.00 -16.54
CA HIS A 25 -22.38 7.39 -16.07
C HIS A 25 -22.25 7.51 -14.54
N VAL A 26 -21.34 6.72 -13.99
CA VAL A 26 -20.86 6.77 -12.60
C VAL A 26 -19.34 6.71 -12.65
N GLU A 27 -18.69 7.51 -11.81
CA GLU A 27 -17.24 7.50 -11.61
C GLU A 27 -16.96 7.10 -10.16
N PHE A 28 -16.02 6.19 -9.94
CA PHE A 28 -15.61 5.79 -8.62
C PHE A 28 -14.13 5.43 -8.62
N GLY A 29 -13.50 5.50 -7.46
CA GLY A 29 -12.10 5.17 -7.35
C GLY A 29 -11.63 5.06 -5.92
N GLY A 30 -10.34 4.76 -5.78
CA GLY A 30 -9.65 4.62 -4.52
C GLY A 30 -8.36 3.84 -4.71
N THR A 31 -7.97 3.02 -3.74
CA THR A 31 -6.62 2.42 -3.69
C THR A 31 -6.65 0.90 -3.67
N LEU A 32 -5.68 0.29 -4.36
CA LEU A 32 -5.32 -1.11 -4.24
C LEU A 32 -4.02 -1.23 -3.42
N ARG A 33 -3.98 -2.11 -2.43
CA ARG A 33 -2.78 -2.39 -1.61
C ARG A 33 -2.57 -3.90 -1.47
N SER A 34 -1.30 -4.29 -1.41
CA SER A 34 -0.86 -5.68 -1.26
C SER A 34 0.47 -5.69 -0.52
N LEU A 35 0.73 -6.74 0.25
CA LEU A 35 2.04 -6.97 0.90
C LEU A 35 3.09 -7.54 -0.05
N THR A 36 2.69 -7.93 -1.27
CA THR A 36 3.59 -8.42 -2.31
C THR A 36 3.35 -7.70 -3.62
N THR A 37 4.42 -7.54 -4.41
CA THR A 37 4.36 -6.96 -5.76
C THR A 37 3.46 -7.79 -6.67
N GLU A 38 3.58 -9.13 -6.62
CA GLU A 38 2.74 -10.03 -7.41
C GLU A 38 1.26 -9.93 -7.02
N GLY A 39 0.97 -9.78 -5.73
CA GLY A 39 -0.39 -9.62 -5.22
C GLY A 39 -1.02 -8.31 -5.68
N LEU A 40 -0.24 -7.22 -5.77
CA LEU A 40 -0.71 -5.94 -6.32
C LEU A 40 -1.04 -6.09 -7.81
N GLN A 41 -0.16 -6.74 -8.58
CA GLN A 41 -0.40 -6.97 -10.01
C GLN A 41 -1.61 -7.88 -10.25
N TRP A 42 -1.78 -8.91 -9.42
CA TRP A 42 -2.96 -9.76 -9.44
C TRP A 42 -4.24 -8.97 -9.14
N LEU A 43 -4.22 -8.11 -8.11
CA LEU A 43 -5.34 -7.24 -7.75
C LEU A 43 -5.73 -6.28 -8.87
N ARG A 44 -4.75 -5.63 -9.52
CA ARG A 44 -5.00 -4.71 -10.65
C ARG A 44 -5.72 -5.43 -11.79
N ARG A 45 -5.19 -6.59 -12.20
CA ARG A 45 -5.83 -7.41 -13.23
C ARG A 45 -7.24 -7.84 -12.82
N ARG A 46 -7.40 -8.36 -11.60
CA ARG A 46 -8.70 -8.85 -11.11
C ARG A 46 -9.73 -7.73 -10.99
N PHE A 47 -9.33 -6.55 -10.53
CA PHE A 47 -10.19 -5.38 -10.44
C PHE A 47 -10.70 -4.97 -11.83
N LYS A 48 -9.80 -4.87 -12.81
CA LYS A 48 -10.16 -4.55 -14.19
C LYS A 48 -11.16 -5.55 -14.77
N GLU A 49 -10.88 -6.85 -14.64
CA GLU A 49 -11.77 -7.92 -15.11
C GLU A 49 -13.18 -7.82 -14.50
N VAL A 50 -13.26 -7.62 -13.18
CA VAL A 50 -14.57 -7.52 -12.49
C VAL A 50 -15.33 -6.30 -12.99
N VAL A 51 -14.69 -5.13 -13.02
CA VAL A 51 -15.36 -3.88 -13.43
C VAL A 51 -15.87 -3.94 -14.87
N GLU A 52 -15.07 -4.49 -15.80
CA GLU A 52 -15.47 -4.64 -17.19
C GLU A 52 -16.61 -5.64 -17.36
N LEU A 53 -16.60 -6.77 -16.62
CA LEU A 53 -17.67 -7.77 -16.67
C LEU A 53 -18.98 -7.26 -16.07
N GLU A 54 -18.93 -6.57 -14.92
CA GLU A 54 -20.12 -5.97 -14.31
C GLU A 54 -20.73 -4.90 -15.22
N ALA A 55 -19.91 -4.06 -15.86
CA ALA A 55 -20.42 -3.09 -16.83
C ALA A 55 -21.07 -3.79 -18.04
N ALA A 56 -20.43 -4.82 -18.59
CA ALA A 56 -20.96 -5.57 -19.72
C ALA A 56 -22.30 -6.25 -19.40
N LEU A 57 -22.45 -6.81 -18.19
CA LEU A 57 -23.70 -7.40 -17.69
C LEU A 57 -24.87 -6.40 -17.78
N HIS A 58 -24.60 -5.13 -17.50
CA HIS A 58 -25.58 -4.04 -17.56
C HIS A 58 -25.68 -3.34 -18.91
N LYS A 59 -25.02 -3.86 -19.97
CA LYS A 59 -24.92 -3.24 -21.30
C LYS A 59 -24.26 -1.85 -21.27
N CYS A 60 -23.37 -1.65 -20.31
CA CYS A 60 -22.54 -0.46 -20.17
C CYS A 60 -21.11 -0.74 -20.66
N GLN A 61 -20.30 0.32 -20.71
CA GLN A 61 -18.85 0.24 -20.91
C GLN A 61 -18.17 0.75 -19.64
N ALA A 62 -17.03 0.16 -19.30
CA ALA A 62 -16.17 0.65 -18.23
C ALA A 62 -14.79 1.03 -18.79
N ILE A 63 -14.21 2.08 -18.22
CA ILE A 63 -12.83 2.48 -18.43
C ILE A 63 -12.16 2.42 -17.07
N VAL A 64 -11.10 1.62 -16.98
CA VAL A 64 -10.30 1.49 -15.76
C VAL A 64 -8.96 2.16 -16.01
N ASP A 65 -8.71 3.24 -15.26
CA ASP A 65 -7.44 3.94 -15.24
C ASP A 65 -6.80 3.78 -13.86
N PHE A 66 -5.53 3.38 -13.85
CA PHE A 66 -4.74 3.22 -12.63
C PHE A 66 -3.79 4.40 -12.39
N ASP A 67 -3.84 5.43 -13.23
CA ASP A 67 -3.07 6.67 -13.13
C ASP A 67 -1.55 6.41 -13.01
N GLU A 68 -1.02 5.49 -13.82
CA GLU A 68 0.38 5.05 -13.72
C GLU A 68 1.40 6.16 -13.99
N GLU A 69 1.01 7.21 -14.71
CA GLU A 69 1.86 8.37 -15.02
C GLU A 69 2.17 9.19 -13.75
N ASN A 70 1.16 9.42 -12.91
CA ASN A 70 1.32 10.20 -11.67
C ASN A 70 1.58 9.30 -10.44
N HIS A 71 1.05 8.08 -10.45
CA HIS A 71 1.07 7.14 -9.34
C HIS A 71 1.49 5.73 -9.82
N PRO A 72 2.78 5.52 -10.14
CA PRO A 72 3.25 4.21 -10.57
C PRO A 72 3.01 3.17 -9.45
N PRO A 73 2.76 1.90 -9.79
CA PRO A 73 2.55 0.87 -8.79
C PRO A 73 3.84 0.64 -8.00
N TYR A 74 3.84 0.99 -6.72
CA TYR A 74 5.01 0.78 -5.86
C TYR A 74 5.17 -0.74 -5.63
N PRO A 75 6.38 -1.29 -5.85
CA PRO A 75 6.70 -2.63 -5.39
C PRO A 75 6.52 -2.74 -3.88
N ALA A 76 6.37 -3.96 -3.37
CA ALA A 76 6.39 -4.17 -1.94
C ALA A 76 7.80 -3.88 -1.39
N THR A 77 7.88 -3.13 -0.28
CA THR A 77 9.13 -2.92 0.44
C THR A 77 9.51 -4.20 1.16
N ILE A 78 10.48 -4.94 0.62
CA ILE A 78 10.95 -6.21 1.17
C ILE A 78 12.38 -6.05 1.63
N ASN A 79 12.56 -6.09 2.96
CA ASN A 79 13.87 -6.06 3.56
C ASN A 79 14.63 -7.36 3.27
N ASP A 80 15.86 -7.23 2.80
CA ASP A 80 16.74 -8.38 2.55
C ASP A 80 17.07 -9.12 3.86
N ASP A 81 16.93 -10.45 3.86
CA ASP A 81 17.13 -11.28 5.05
C ASP A 81 18.56 -11.21 5.60
N THR A 82 19.56 -11.13 4.71
CA THR A 82 20.97 -11.05 5.11
C THR A 82 21.25 -9.71 5.80
N LEU A 83 20.77 -8.62 5.20
CA LEU A 83 20.88 -7.29 5.79
C LEU A 83 20.09 -7.17 7.09
N TYR A 84 18.90 -7.77 7.17
CA TYR A 84 18.11 -7.82 8.40
C TYR A 84 18.90 -8.44 9.55
N HIS A 85 19.52 -9.61 9.34
CA HIS A 85 20.33 -10.26 10.36
C HIS A 85 21.56 -9.44 10.75
N HIS A 86 22.21 -8.80 9.78
CA HIS A 86 23.34 -7.91 10.03
C HIS A 86 22.94 -6.69 10.88
N VAL A 87 21.93 -5.94 10.46
CA VAL A 87 21.44 -4.74 11.14
C VAL A 87 20.92 -5.08 12.53
N LYS A 88 20.20 -6.20 12.70
CA LYS A 88 19.75 -6.67 14.01
C LYS A 88 20.92 -6.98 14.94
N THR A 89 21.99 -7.60 14.43
CA THR A 89 23.17 -7.94 15.23
C THR A 89 23.90 -6.67 15.68
N VAL A 90 24.21 -5.77 14.75
CA VAL A 90 24.90 -4.51 15.03
C VAL A 90 24.06 -3.63 15.96
N GLY A 91 22.76 -3.48 15.69
CA GLY A 91 21.84 -2.72 16.53
C GLY A 91 21.81 -3.22 17.97
N ARG A 92 21.78 -4.55 18.19
CA ARG A 92 21.78 -5.11 19.55
C ARG A 92 23.09 -4.85 20.30
N ILE A 93 24.22 -4.82 19.59
CA ILE A 93 25.53 -4.50 20.17
C ILE A 93 25.58 -3.02 20.59
N LEU A 94 25.10 -2.12 19.72
CA LEU A 94 25.21 -0.67 19.92
C LEU A 94 24.15 -0.12 20.88
N LEU A 95 22.91 -0.60 20.77
CA LEU A 95 21.75 -0.02 21.45
C LEU A 95 21.26 -0.90 22.62
N GLY A 96 21.75 -2.13 22.74
CA GLY A 96 21.25 -3.13 23.68
C GLY A 96 20.05 -3.91 23.13
N ALA A 97 19.93 -5.17 23.53
CA ALA A 97 18.93 -6.09 22.98
C ALA A 97 17.48 -5.67 23.23
N GLN A 98 17.23 -4.95 24.33
CA GLN A 98 15.92 -4.46 24.72
C GLN A 98 15.42 -3.27 23.88
N ASN A 99 16.31 -2.61 23.11
CA ASN A 99 16.00 -1.44 22.30
C ASN A 99 15.88 -1.76 20.80
N VAL A 100 16.02 -3.03 20.42
CA VAL A 100 15.89 -3.49 19.03
C VAL A 100 14.68 -4.41 18.93
N HIS A 101 13.65 -3.93 18.26
CA HIS A 101 12.38 -4.63 18.11
C HIS A 101 12.18 -5.08 16.66
N GLN A 102 11.48 -6.19 16.48
CA GLN A 102 10.93 -6.52 15.17
C GLN A 102 9.69 -5.64 14.96
N ASP A 103 9.68 -4.90 13.86
CA ASP A 103 8.56 -4.05 13.51
C ASP A 103 7.38 -4.87 12.96
N GLN A 104 6.20 -4.28 12.98
CA GLN A 104 5.00 -4.87 12.40
C GLN A 104 4.96 -4.58 10.89
N THR A 105 4.45 -5.55 10.13
CA THR A 105 4.16 -5.31 8.72
C THR A 105 3.03 -4.30 8.59
N VAL A 106 3.25 -3.26 7.78
CA VAL A 106 2.25 -2.21 7.50
C VAL A 106 1.85 -2.23 6.03
N MET A 107 0.65 -1.72 5.75
CA MET A 107 0.11 -1.58 4.39
C MET A 107 0.46 -0.24 3.73
N ALA A 108 1.38 0.53 4.31
CA ALA A 108 1.84 1.79 3.73
C ALA A 108 2.59 1.52 2.41
N GLY A 109 2.49 2.45 1.46
CA GLY A 109 3.32 2.44 0.26
C GLY A 109 4.56 3.27 0.54
N GLU A 110 5.72 2.77 0.12
CA GLU A 110 7.01 3.39 0.36
C GLU A 110 7.88 3.30 -0.91
N ASP A 111 8.41 4.43 -1.36
CA ASP A 111 9.13 4.52 -2.62
C ASP A 111 10.55 3.91 -2.55
N PHE A 112 11.05 3.69 -1.33
CA PHE A 112 12.29 2.95 -1.10
C PHE A 112 12.30 1.56 -1.78
N ALA A 113 11.12 0.97 -1.98
CA ALA A 113 10.95 -0.30 -2.68
C ALA A 113 11.55 -0.29 -4.10
N PHE A 114 11.59 0.85 -4.79
CA PHE A 114 12.20 0.95 -6.12
C PHE A 114 13.72 0.76 -6.10
N TYR A 115 14.39 1.16 -5.02
CA TYR A 115 15.83 0.86 -4.84
C TYR A 115 16.04 -0.62 -4.56
N GLN A 116 15.15 -1.24 -3.78
CA GLN A 116 15.20 -2.66 -3.43
C GLN A 116 15.03 -3.59 -4.64
N GLU A 117 14.34 -3.15 -5.69
CA GLU A 117 14.27 -3.86 -6.98
C GLU A 117 15.63 -3.94 -7.71
N LYS A 118 16.60 -3.10 -7.34
CA LYS A 118 17.92 -3.02 -8.01
C LYS A 118 19.04 -3.59 -7.17
N ILE A 119 18.97 -3.40 -5.86
CA ILE A 119 20.02 -3.81 -4.91
C ILE A 119 19.39 -4.28 -3.60
N PRO A 120 20.02 -5.22 -2.87
CA PRO A 120 19.58 -5.55 -1.52
C PRO A 120 19.50 -4.29 -0.64
N GLY A 121 18.36 -4.09 0.01
CA GLY A 121 18.11 -2.92 0.85
C GLY A 121 17.43 -3.29 2.16
N MET A 122 17.65 -2.46 3.17
CA MET A 122 17.06 -2.59 4.49
C MET A 122 16.54 -1.23 4.95
N MET A 123 15.24 -1.15 5.19
CA MET A 123 14.59 0.00 5.80
C MET A 123 14.28 -0.31 7.26
N ILE A 124 14.61 0.63 8.15
CA ILE A 124 14.35 0.52 9.59
C ILE A 124 13.60 1.74 10.09
N GLY A 125 12.67 1.52 11.01
CA GLY A 125 12.09 2.59 11.82
C GLY A 125 13.06 3.01 12.93
N VAL A 126 13.16 4.31 13.18
CA VAL A 126 13.86 4.86 14.35
C VAL A 126 12.80 5.38 15.32
N GLY A 127 12.83 4.91 16.56
CA GLY A 127 11.92 5.37 17.59
C GLY A 127 12.10 6.85 17.89
N ILE A 128 11.03 7.64 17.76
CA ILE A 128 11.04 9.09 18.01
C ILE A 128 10.35 9.50 19.32
N ARG A 129 9.77 8.55 20.06
CA ARG A 129 9.00 8.84 21.28
C ARG A 129 9.90 9.43 22.36
N ASN A 130 9.55 10.60 22.88
CA ASN A 130 10.23 11.25 23.99
C ASN A 130 9.21 11.96 24.91
N GLU A 131 9.05 11.43 26.12
CA GLU A 131 8.07 11.94 27.10
C GLU A 131 8.51 13.27 27.74
N GLU A 132 9.81 13.55 27.83
CA GLU A 132 10.35 14.75 28.46
C GLU A 132 10.00 16.03 27.68
N ILE A 133 9.97 15.92 26.36
CA ILE A 133 9.63 17.03 25.45
C ILE A 133 8.20 16.93 24.90
N GLY A 134 7.41 15.97 25.39
CA GLY A 134 6.03 15.75 24.95
C GLY A 134 5.87 15.16 23.53
N ALA A 135 6.93 14.62 22.94
CA ALA A 135 6.90 13.94 21.65
C ALA A 135 6.39 12.50 21.80
N VAL A 136 5.10 12.35 22.11
CA VAL A 136 4.47 11.04 22.44
C VAL A 136 3.49 10.53 21.38
N TYR A 137 3.31 11.30 20.31
CA TYR A 137 2.35 11.01 19.26
C TYR A 137 2.99 10.21 18.11
N SER A 138 2.17 9.39 17.46
CA SER A 138 2.60 8.65 16.27
C SER A 138 2.77 9.61 15.08
N PRO A 139 3.69 9.34 14.15
CA PRO A 139 3.69 10.03 12.86
C PRO A 139 2.32 9.95 12.20
N HIS A 140 1.89 11.03 11.56
CA HIS A 140 0.61 11.13 10.84
C HIS A 140 -0.66 10.96 11.69
N SER A 141 -0.57 11.04 13.03
CA SER A 141 -1.76 11.27 13.87
C SER A 141 -2.06 12.78 13.87
N ALA A 142 -3.23 13.16 13.33
CA ALA A 142 -3.79 14.50 13.48
C ALA A 142 -4.35 14.72 14.89
#